data_AF-A0A953N9D5-F1
#
_entry.id   AF-A0A953N9D5-F1
#
_cell.length_a   1.000
_cell.length_b   1.000
_cell.length_c   1.000
_cell.angle_alpha   90.00
_cell.angle_beta   90.00
_cell.angle_gamma   90.00
#
_symmetry.space_group_name_H-M   'P 1'
#
loop_
_entity.id
_entity.type
_entity.pdbx_description
1 polymer ?
#
loop_
_entity_poly.entity_id
_entity_poly.type
_entity_poly.pdbx_seq_one_letter_code
_entity_poly.pdbx_strand_id
1 'polypeptide(L)'
;MHPRANQQSGQALLVGVGMLALCALAWFLMLKVGSWIHNKSALHRATDAAVYSAALMYARNLNIHAYLNRAQLAHQVAQLHLFALGSAERFRSRLARQSTVRNPPPALLGFRFGPQYAAAYLSSKRGGSTDTLHRNALHRAFSQHDQLIQTVLENIRQSRIDTAAETARVLNTTLVANLGKNGSDVRGNSLEELGVNYRVLQDETRGFVTSRLTSDDEWYQMFQAVRNRYRFLDDRKSIVRSFNGINIRCPWRQHQLRRRTSLQLSNNGVWQSEETQSFHAVRFNRYIGCYYREYPMGWAKLETSVDPVSTSSAFDENEPMQSFTHKPFWRWVGERAWTGWNLFGGSRNPLAARWANQAPVVWRSNSRARYARINPANSKTSATLAIQVVQRWRDFPRLSSSAAAEAHFVNPTDGTRSRPQAPSLFLPFWQARLVRVPTRGLDE
;
A
#
# COMPACT_ATOMS: atom_id res chain seq x y z
N MET A 1 76.49 22.60 -83.23
CA MET A 1 75.19 22.86 -82.58
C MET A 1 74.71 21.57 -81.92
N HIS A 2 74.45 21.64 -80.61
CA HIS A 2 73.85 20.60 -79.76
C HIS A 2 72.40 20.25 -80.23
N PRO A 3 71.80 19.09 -79.86
CA PRO A 3 71.80 18.57 -78.50
C PRO A 3 72.10 17.07 -78.30
N ARG A 4 72.73 16.80 -77.15
CA ARG A 4 72.78 15.49 -76.50
C ARG A 4 71.38 15.19 -75.95
N ALA A 5 70.81 14.05 -76.32
CA ALA A 5 69.62 13.53 -75.66
C ALA A 5 70.01 13.13 -74.22
N ASN A 6 69.49 13.86 -73.25
CA ASN A 6 69.57 13.50 -71.83
C ASN A 6 68.93 12.13 -71.65
N GLN A 7 69.72 11.13 -71.26
CA GLN A 7 69.21 9.94 -70.59
C GLN A 7 68.58 10.42 -69.27
N GLN A 8 67.26 10.55 -69.26
CA GLN A 8 66.52 10.76 -68.02
C GLN A 8 66.68 9.52 -67.14
N SER A 9 67.24 9.74 -65.97
CA SER A 9 67.57 8.74 -64.97
C SER A 9 66.30 8.14 -64.35
N GLY A 10 66.24 6.80 -64.29
CA GLY A 10 65.20 6.02 -63.60
C GLY A 10 65.13 6.21 -62.07
N GLN A 11 65.70 7.29 -61.53
CA GLN A 11 65.71 7.59 -60.09
C GLN A 11 64.39 8.18 -59.59
N ALA A 12 63.65 8.90 -60.44
CA ALA A 12 62.34 9.46 -60.05
C ALA A 12 61.29 8.37 -59.73
N LEU A 13 61.37 7.22 -60.40
CA LEU A 13 60.47 6.08 -60.18
C LEU A 13 60.69 5.46 -58.78
N LEU A 14 61.94 5.31 -58.35
CA LEU A 14 62.26 4.75 -57.02
C LEU A 14 61.75 5.65 -55.90
N VAL A 15 61.90 6.97 -56.05
CA VAL A 15 61.38 7.95 -55.09
C VAL A 15 59.85 7.96 -55.10
N GLY A 16 59.22 7.90 -56.28
CA GLY A 16 57.76 7.85 -56.42
C GLY A 16 57.14 6.59 -55.79
N VAL A 17 57.72 5.41 -56.03
CA VAL A 17 57.29 4.15 -55.40
C VAL A 17 57.51 4.18 -53.89
N GLY A 18 58.65 4.72 -53.42
CA GLY A 18 58.91 4.90 -51.99
C GLY A 18 57.90 5.82 -51.32
N MET A 19 57.53 6.92 -51.97
CA MET A 19 56.52 7.86 -51.45
C MET A 19 55.12 7.25 -51.46
N LEU A 20 54.74 6.50 -52.52
CA LEU A 20 53.48 5.75 -52.55
C LEU A 20 53.42 4.67 -51.46
N ALA A 21 54.52 3.98 -51.19
CA ALA A 21 54.61 3.01 -50.11
C ALA A 21 54.43 3.69 -48.74
N LEU A 22 55.03 4.86 -48.52
CA LEU A 22 54.83 5.67 -47.31
C LEU A 22 53.38 6.14 -47.18
N CYS A 23 52.76 6.60 -48.27
CA CYS A 23 51.34 6.99 -48.28
C CYS A 23 50.42 5.80 -47.97
N ALA A 24 50.67 4.62 -48.55
CA ALA A 24 49.90 3.41 -48.29
C ALA A 24 50.06 2.94 -46.83
N LEU A 25 51.27 3.01 -46.28
CA LEU A 25 51.54 2.70 -44.88
C LEU A 25 50.83 3.69 -43.94
N ALA A 26 50.91 4.99 -44.22
CA ALA A 26 50.22 6.03 -43.46
C ALA A 26 48.69 5.83 -43.49
N TRP A 27 48.14 5.49 -44.65
CA TRP A 27 46.73 5.17 -44.82
C TRP A 27 46.32 3.94 -43.98
N PHE A 28 47.11 2.86 -44.04
CA PHE A 28 46.87 1.66 -43.24
C PHE A 28 46.89 1.94 -41.73
N LEU A 29 47.86 2.73 -41.25
CA LEU A 29 47.92 3.16 -39.86
C LEU A 29 46.71 4.02 -39.47
N MET A 30 46.27 4.93 -40.35
CA MET A 30 45.09 5.76 -40.12
C MET A 30 43.81 4.92 -39.99
N LEU A 31 43.64 3.88 -40.82
CA LEU A 31 42.51 2.94 -40.71
C LEU A 31 42.56 2.12 -39.40
N LYS A 32 43.76 1.69 -38.97
CA LYS A 32 43.96 0.97 -37.71
C LYS A 32 43.67 1.84 -36.49
N VAL A 33 44.10 3.11 -36.49
CA VAL A 33 43.76 4.07 -35.43
C VAL A 33 42.27 4.41 -35.46
N GLY A 34 41.68 4.61 -36.64
CA GLY A 34 40.26 4.90 -36.81
C GLY A 34 39.35 3.79 -36.28
N SER A 35 39.64 2.53 -36.62
CA SER A 35 38.91 1.36 -36.08
C SER A 35 39.09 1.22 -34.56
N TRP A 36 40.27 1.47 -34.02
CA TRP A 36 40.48 1.48 -32.56
C TRP A 36 39.64 2.54 -31.85
N ILE A 37 39.64 3.78 -32.35
CA ILE A 37 38.82 4.87 -31.80
C ILE A 37 37.32 4.54 -31.92
N HIS A 38 36.90 4.00 -33.07
CA HIS A 38 35.52 3.59 -33.31
C HIS A 38 35.07 2.52 -32.30
N ASN A 39 35.83 1.44 -32.16
CA ASN A 39 35.53 0.34 -31.25
C ASN A 39 35.55 0.79 -29.78
N LYS A 40 36.49 1.65 -29.39
CA LYS A 40 36.52 2.24 -28.04
C LYS A 40 35.29 3.12 -27.77
N SER A 41 34.92 3.96 -28.73
CA SER A 41 33.73 4.81 -28.65
C SER A 41 32.44 3.97 -28.58
N ALA A 42 32.38 2.88 -29.33
CA ALA A 42 31.28 1.93 -29.30
C ALA A 42 31.18 1.20 -27.97
N LEU A 43 32.30 0.73 -27.42
CA LEU A 43 32.34 0.11 -26.09
C LEU A 43 31.85 1.07 -25.01
N HIS A 44 32.25 2.35 -25.09
CA HIS A 44 31.75 3.38 -24.17
C HIS A 44 30.24 3.57 -24.26
N ARG A 45 29.70 3.77 -25.48
CA ARG A 45 28.25 3.90 -25.69
C ARG A 45 27.48 2.66 -25.24
N ALA A 46 28.00 1.47 -25.53
CA ALA A 46 27.39 0.21 -25.11
C ALA A 46 27.38 0.06 -23.58
N THR A 47 28.45 0.49 -22.92
CA THR A 47 28.57 0.46 -21.45
C THR A 47 27.59 1.45 -20.81
N ASP A 48 27.53 2.69 -21.31
CA ASP A 48 26.54 3.68 -20.86
C ASP A 48 25.11 3.18 -21.05
N ALA A 49 24.79 2.67 -22.24
CA ALA A 49 23.47 2.15 -22.57
C ALA A 49 23.09 0.97 -21.67
N ALA A 50 24.02 0.05 -21.40
CA ALA A 50 23.78 -1.11 -20.54
C ALA A 50 23.48 -0.70 -19.10
N VAL A 51 24.32 0.14 -18.49
CA VAL A 51 24.13 0.58 -17.10
C VAL A 51 22.88 1.46 -16.97
N TYR A 52 22.65 2.37 -17.91
CA TYR A 52 21.44 3.20 -17.93
C TYR A 52 20.18 2.33 -18.06
N SER A 53 20.19 1.33 -18.94
CA SER A 53 19.05 0.42 -19.12
C SER A 53 18.76 -0.41 -17.87
N ALA A 54 19.80 -0.87 -17.18
CA ALA A 54 19.67 -1.56 -15.90
C ALA A 54 19.10 -0.64 -14.80
N ALA A 55 19.59 0.60 -14.69
CA ALA A 55 19.03 1.59 -13.77
C ALA A 55 17.58 1.97 -14.12
N LEU A 56 17.23 2.05 -15.41
CA LEU A 56 15.86 2.31 -15.87
C LEU A 56 14.91 1.16 -15.53
N MET A 57 15.35 -0.09 -15.72
CA MET A 57 14.61 -1.27 -15.28
C MET A 57 14.37 -1.21 -13.77
N TYR A 58 15.39 -0.87 -12.98
CA TYR A 58 15.25 -0.76 -11.54
C TYR A 58 14.31 0.38 -11.12
N ALA A 59 14.40 1.57 -11.74
CA ALA A 59 13.49 2.68 -11.49
C ALA A 59 12.02 2.30 -11.80
N ARG A 60 11.78 1.56 -12.89
CA ARG A 60 10.45 1.00 -13.19
C ARG A 60 9.99 0.02 -12.12
N ASN A 61 10.88 -0.80 -11.59
CA ASN A 61 10.58 -1.71 -10.49
C ASN A 61 10.14 -0.96 -9.21
N LEU A 62 10.84 0.13 -8.86
CA LEU A 62 10.45 1.01 -7.75
C LEU A 62 9.07 1.65 -7.98
N ASN A 63 8.78 2.08 -9.21
CA ASN A 63 7.45 2.59 -9.56
C ASN A 63 6.36 1.51 -9.44
N ILE A 64 6.65 0.26 -9.85
CA ILE A 64 5.73 -0.87 -9.64
C ILE A 64 5.45 -1.07 -8.15
N HIS A 65 6.47 -1.06 -7.29
CA HIS A 65 6.26 -1.13 -5.85
C HIS A 65 5.37 0.00 -5.32
N ALA A 66 5.54 1.23 -5.86
CA ALA A 66 4.67 2.35 -5.53
C ALA A 66 3.20 2.11 -5.91
N TYR A 67 2.95 1.57 -7.11
CA TYR A 67 1.59 1.20 -7.51
C TYR A 67 1.01 0.06 -6.66
N LEU A 68 1.81 -0.97 -6.33
CA LEU A 68 1.37 -2.08 -5.48
C LEU A 68 0.97 -1.61 -4.08
N ASN A 69 1.76 -0.73 -3.47
CA ASN A 69 1.46 -0.17 -2.15
C ASN A 69 0.16 0.66 -2.18
N ARG A 70 -0.03 1.50 -3.21
CA ARG A 70 -1.28 2.27 -3.38
C ARG A 70 -2.50 1.39 -3.63
N ALA A 71 -2.36 0.37 -4.47
CA ALA A 71 -3.43 -0.60 -4.74
C ALA A 71 -3.84 -1.33 -3.45
N GLN A 72 -2.86 -1.77 -2.66
CA GLN A 72 -3.11 -2.42 -1.38
C GLN A 72 -3.82 -1.50 -0.38
N LEU A 73 -3.42 -0.23 -0.27
CA LEU A 73 -4.15 0.76 0.54
C LEU A 73 -5.60 0.93 0.07
N ALA A 74 -5.83 1.04 -1.25
CA ALA A 74 -7.17 1.18 -1.81
C ALA A 74 -8.06 -0.05 -1.49
N HIS A 75 -7.52 -1.26 -1.61
CA HIS A 75 -8.23 -2.48 -1.24
C HIS A 75 -8.56 -2.54 0.25
N GLN A 76 -7.63 -2.16 1.12
CA GLN A 76 -7.89 -2.10 2.57
C GLN A 76 -8.96 -1.07 2.94
N VAL A 77 -8.99 0.08 2.25
CA VAL A 77 -10.07 1.07 2.43
C VAL A 77 -11.41 0.53 1.93
N ALA A 78 -11.45 -0.18 0.80
CA ALA A 78 -12.67 -0.82 0.31
C ALA A 78 -13.18 -1.88 1.31
N GLN A 79 -12.28 -2.70 1.87
CA GLN A 79 -12.60 -3.64 2.92
C GLN A 79 -13.18 -2.94 4.17
N LEU A 80 -12.67 -1.77 4.57
CA LEU A 80 -13.24 -1.01 5.69
C LEU A 80 -14.68 -0.56 5.43
N HIS A 81 -14.98 -0.13 4.20
CA HIS A 81 -16.35 0.21 3.83
C HIS A 81 -17.27 -1.01 3.89
N LEU A 82 -16.83 -2.15 3.37
CA LEU A 82 -17.57 -3.41 3.44
C LEU A 82 -17.80 -3.87 4.88
N PHE A 83 -16.79 -3.74 5.74
CA PHE A 83 -16.87 -4.07 7.16
C PHE A 83 -17.84 -3.17 7.91
N ALA A 84 -17.77 -1.85 7.67
CA ALA A 84 -18.72 -0.89 8.23
C ALA A 84 -20.17 -1.15 7.76
N LEU A 85 -20.35 -1.49 6.48
CA LEU A 85 -21.65 -1.89 5.94
C LEU A 85 -22.16 -3.19 6.57
N GLY A 86 -21.30 -4.18 6.78
CA GLY A 86 -21.67 -5.42 7.46
C GLY A 86 -22.17 -5.18 8.89
N SER A 87 -21.54 -4.24 9.59
CA SER A 87 -21.96 -3.82 10.93
C SER A 87 -23.29 -3.09 10.91
N ALA A 88 -23.48 -2.19 9.95
CA ALA A 88 -24.74 -1.49 9.74
C ALA A 88 -25.90 -2.45 9.40
N GLU A 89 -25.67 -3.50 8.61
CA GLU A 89 -26.68 -4.53 8.31
C GLU A 89 -27.10 -5.30 9.57
N ARG A 90 -26.14 -5.69 10.42
CA ARG A 90 -26.44 -6.30 11.72
C ARG A 90 -27.26 -5.39 12.60
N PHE A 91 -26.85 -4.13 12.68
CA PHE A 91 -27.53 -3.11 13.47
C PHE A 91 -28.97 -2.91 12.98
N ARG A 92 -29.19 -2.79 11.66
CA ARG A 92 -30.51 -2.62 11.04
C ARG A 92 -31.43 -3.79 11.29
N SER A 93 -30.94 -5.02 11.16
CA SER A 93 -31.69 -6.25 11.47
C SER A 93 -32.18 -6.28 12.92
N ARG A 94 -31.32 -5.91 13.88
CA ARG A 94 -31.71 -5.80 15.30
C ARG A 94 -32.72 -4.66 15.52
N LEU A 95 -32.52 -3.53 14.85
CA LEU A 95 -33.44 -2.38 14.88
C LEU A 95 -34.83 -2.76 14.35
N ALA A 96 -34.90 -3.51 13.25
CA ALA A 96 -36.12 -4.02 12.66
C ALA A 96 -36.84 -4.98 13.62
N ARG A 97 -36.12 -5.91 14.24
CA ARG A 97 -36.70 -6.84 15.24
C ARG A 97 -37.33 -6.09 16.41
N GLN A 98 -36.61 -5.13 17.00
CA GLN A 98 -37.15 -4.32 18.10
C GLN A 98 -38.37 -3.49 17.66
N SER A 99 -38.32 -2.94 16.44
CA SER A 99 -39.43 -2.16 15.86
C SER A 99 -40.68 -3.02 15.62
N THR A 100 -40.50 -4.29 15.27
CA THR A 100 -41.58 -5.27 15.10
C THR A 100 -42.26 -5.58 16.43
N VAL A 101 -41.49 -5.79 17.50
CA VAL A 101 -42.03 -5.99 18.85
C VAL A 101 -42.39 -4.68 19.57
N ARG A 102 -42.31 -3.54 18.87
CA ARG A 102 -42.65 -2.20 19.37
C ARG A 102 -41.94 -1.86 20.68
N ASN A 103 -40.64 -2.15 20.77
CA ASN A 103 -39.84 -1.88 21.95
C ASN A 103 -38.63 -0.97 21.65
N PRO A 104 -38.74 0.36 21.89
CA PRO A 104 -39.90 1.06 22.45
C PRO A 104 -41.01 1.28 21.41
N PRO A 105 -42.24 1.64 21.82
CA PRO A 105 -43.32 1.91 20.86
C PRO A 105 -42.97 3.06 19.91
N PRO A 106 -43.17 2.92 18.58
CA PRO A 106 -42.89 3.99 17.62
C PRO A 106 -43.64 5.28 17.91
N ALA A 107 -44.90 5.19 18.34
CA ALA A 107 -45.69 6.37 18.74
C ALA A 107 -45.05 7.13 19.92
N LEU A 108 -44.44 6.41 20.88
CA LEU A 108 -43.69 7.02 21.98
C LEU A 108 -42.46 7.76 21.43
N LEU A 109 -41.69 7.14 20.53
CA LEU A 109 -40.53 7.81 19.92
C LEU A 109 -40.97 9.07 19.15
N GLY A 110 -42.08 8.99 18.43
CA GLY A 110 -42.65 10.11 17.66
C GLY A 110 -43.06 11.27 18.56
N PHE A 111 -43.80 10.98 19.63
CA PHE A 111 -44.20 11.99 20.62
C PHE A 111 -42.99 12.65 21.31
N ARG A 112 -41.95 11.86 21.62
CA ARG A 112 -40.78 12.34 22.38
C ARG A 112 -39.78 13.12 21.53
N PHE A 113 -39.39 12.56 20.39
CA PHE A 113 -38.28 13.08 19.60
C PHE A 113 -38.72 13.71 18.28
N GLY A 114 -39.98 13.48 17.86
CA GLY A 114 -40.53 13.94 16.59
C GLY A 114 -40.87 12.80 15.65
N PRO A 115 -41.83 13.00 14.73
CA PRO A 115 -42.35 11.95 13.84
C PRO A 115 -41.25 11.30 12.98
N GLN A 116 -40.20 12.04 12.62
CA GLN A 116 -39.07 11.54 11.85
C GLN A 116 -38.31 10.39 12.56
N TYR A 117 -38.25 10.39 13.89
CA TYR A 117 -37.59 9.31 14.65
C TYR A 117 -38.44 8.04 14.69
N ALA A 118 -39.76 8.18 14.80
CA ALA A 118 -40.69 7.06 14.67
C ALA A 118 -40.62 6.46 13.26
N ALA A 119 -40.62 7.33 12.23
CA ALA A 119 -40.51 6.91 10.83
C ALA A 119 -39.20 6.17 10.55
N ALA A 120 -38.06 6.71 11.01
CA ALA A 120 -36.75 6.07 10.84
C ALA A 120 -36.66 4.71 11.57
N TYR A 121 -37.30 4.60 12.75
CA TYR A 121 -37.35 3.34 13.47
C TYR A 121 -38.25 2.31 12.79
N LEU A 122 -39.37 2.73 12.20
CA LEU A 122 -40.27 1.87 11.43
C LEU A 122 -39.69 1.47 10.07
N SER A 123 -38.94 2.36 9.41
CA SER A 123 -38.34 2.09 8.10
C SER A 123 -37.33 0.95 8.13
N SER A 124 -36.73 0.67 9.30
CA SER A 124 -35.83 -0.48 9.49
C SER A 124 -36.49 -1.82 9.12
N LYS A 125 -37.83 -1.94 9.25
CA LYS A 125 -38.57 -3.16 8.88
C LYS A 125 -38.48 -3.50 7.40
N ARG A 126 -38.28 -2.50 6.52
CA ARG A 126 -38.15 -2.73 5.06
C ARG A 126 -36.92 -3.57 4.71
N GLY A 127 -35.88 -3.54 5.55
CA GLY A 127 -34.68 -4.35 5.37
C GLY A 127 -34.80 -5.80 5.89
N GLY A 128 -35.93 -6.16 6.51
CA GLY A 128 -36.14 -7.46 7.14
C GLY A 128 -35.51 -7.59 8.53
N SER A 129 -35.89 -8.66 9.25
CA SER A 129 -35.36 -9.00 10.58
C SER A 129 -34.13 -9.92 10.53
N THR A 130 -33.67 -10.25 9.32
CA THR A 130 -32.54 -11.14 9.06
C THR A 130 -31.54 -10.44 8.17
N ASP A 131 -30.27 -10.60 8.50
CA ASP A 131 -29.13 -9.95 7.87
C ASP A 131 -28.15 -10.94 7.24
N THR A 132 -28.42 -12.24 7.33
CA THR A 132 -27.52 -13.31 6.89
C THR A 132 -27.16 -13.20 5.41
N LEU A 133 -28.14 -13.07 4.51
CA LEU A 133 -27.90 -13.01 3.06
C LEU A 133 -27.03 -11.81 2.66
N HIS A 134 -27.42 -10.60 3.09
CA HIS A 134 -26.68 -9.37 2.79
C HIS A 134 -25.28 -9.36 3.42
N ARG A 135 -25.15 -9.77 4.69
CA ARG A 135 -23.84 -9.89 5.35
C ARG A 135 -22.94 -10.93 4.68
N ASN A 136 -23.49 -12.05 4.22
CA ASN A 136 -22.69 -13.06 3.52
C ASN A 136 -22.21 -12.53 2.16
N ALA A 137 -23.00 -11.73 1.46
CA ALA A 137 -22.54 -11.03 0.25
C ALA A 137 -21.42 -10.03 0.56
N LEU A 138 -21.58 -9.22 1.60
CA LEU A 138 -20.55 -8.26 2.05
C LEU A 138 -19.26 -8.97 2.52
N HIS A 139 -19.39 -10.07 3.26
CA HIS A 139 -18.26 -10.87 3.70
C HIS A 139 -17.52 -11.50 2.50
N ARG A 140 -18.23 -12.02 1.51
CA ARG A 140 -17.60 -12.53 0.27
C ARG A 140 -16.82 -11.45 -0.46
N ALA A 141 -17.39 -10.26 -0.63
CA ALA A 141 -16.68 -9.13 -1.25
C ALA A 141 -15.45 -8.70 -0.43
N PHE A 142 -15.56 -8.69 0.90
CA PHE A 142 -14.45 -8.42 1.80
C PHE A 142 -13.32 -9.45 1.62
N SER A 143 -13.67 -10.74 1.60
CA SER A 143 -12.71 -11.83 1.43
C SER A 143 -12.06 -11.83 0.04
N GLN A 144 -12.76 -11.40 -1.01
CA GLN A 144 -12.16 -11.26 -2.35
C GLN A 144 -11.07 -10.20 -2.38
N HIS A 145 -11.27 -9.05 -1.72
CA HIS A 145 -10.22 -8.05 -1.58
C HIS A 145 -9.04 -8.56 -0.74
N ASP A 146 -9.33 -9.30 0.33
CA ASP A 146 -8.32 -9.90 1.21
C ASP A 146 -7.45 -10.90 0.44
N GLN A 147 -8.10 -11.79 -0.33
CA GLN A 147 -7.44 -12.75 -1.20
C GLN A 147 -6.60 -12.06 -2.26
N LEU A 148 -7.11 -11.03 -2.93
CA LEU A 148 -6.33 -10.30 -3.95
C LEU A 148 -5.04 -9.71 -3.38
N ILE A 149 -5.09 -9.11 -2.19
CA ILE A 149 -3.89 -8.58 -1.52
C ILE A 149 -2.88 -9.72 -1.29
N GLN A 150 -3.33 -10.85 -0.75
CA GLN A 150 -2.44 -11.94 -0.34
C GLN A 150 -1.92 -12.79 -1.50
N THR A 151 -2.73 -13.03 -2.53
CA THR A 151 -2.39 -13.97 -3.61
C THR A 151 -1.88 -13.26 -4.86
N VAL A 152 -2.25 -12.01 -5.09
CA VAL A 152 -1.84 -11.27 -6.29
C VAL A 152 -0.77 -10.24 -5.94
N LEU A 153 -1.08 -9.28 -5.07
CA LEU A 153 -0.16 -8.17 -4.81
C LEU A 153 1.12 -8.64 -4.12
N GLU A 154 0.99 -9.55 -3.15
CA GLU A 154 2.14 -10.07 -2.43
C GLU A 154 3.04 -10.95 -3.32
N ASN A 155 2.45 -11.80 -4.17
CA ASN A 155 3.22 -12.61 -5.12
C ASN A 155 4.00 -11.73 -6.11
N ILE A 156 3.37 -10.70 -6.68
CA ILE A 156 4.06 -9.76 -7.57
C ILE A 156 5.19 -9.05 -6.81
N ARG A 157 4.94 -8.61 -5.58
CA ARG A 157 5.94 -7.93 -4.75
C ARG A 157 7.14 -8.82 -4.47
N GLN A 158 6.92 -10.06 -4.02
CA GLN A 158 8.00 -10.99 -3.68
C GLN A 158 8.85 -11.32 -4.91
N SER A 159 8.23 -11.53 -6.08
CA SER A 159 8.95 -11.77 -7.34
C SER A 159 9.83 -10.61 -7.82
N ARG A 160 9.69 -9.42 -7.21
CA ARG A 160 10.34 -8.17 -7.64
C ARG A 160 11.28 -7.54 -6.61
N ILE A 161 11.42 -8.14 -5.43
CA ILE A 161 12.36 -7.65 -4.41
C ILE A 161 13.81 -7.94 -4.85
N ASP A 162 14.08 -9.17 -5.29
CA ASP A 162 15.37 -9.52 -5.86
C ASP A 162 15.36 -9.22 -7.37
N THR A 163 16.25 -8.32 -7.78
CA THR A 163 16.39 -7.89 -9.17
C THR A 163 17.70 -8.35 -9.79
N ALA A 164 18.53 -9.13 -9.09
CA ALA A 164 19.88 -9.47 -9.55
C ALA A 164 19.88 -10.20 -10.91
N ALA A 165 19.00 -11.20 -11.07
CA ALA A 165 18.89 -11.96 -12.32
C ALA A 165 18.40 -11.08 -13.48
N GLU A 166 17.41 -10.22 -13.23
CA GLU A 166 16.87 -9.31 -14.25
C GLU A 166 17.88 -8.23 -14.64
N THR A 167 18.63 -7.68 -13.68
CA THR A 167 19.73 -6.75 -13.92
C THR A 167 20.80 -7.38 -14.81
N ALA A 168 21.23 -8.60 -14.49
CA ALA A 168 22.21 -9.33 -15.32
C ALA A 168 21.68 -9.58 -16.74
N ARG A 169 20.40 -9.93 -16.89
CA ARG A 169 19.75 -10.11 -18.18
C ARG A 169 19.73 -8.82 -19.01
N VAL A 170 19.35 -7.69 -18.40
CA VAL A 170 19.33 -6.38 -19.07
C VAL A 170 20.74 -5.93 -19.48
N LEU A 171 21.73 -6.13 -18.63
CA LEU A 171 23.13 -5.83 -18.95
C LEU A 171 23.61 -6.64 -20.15
N ASN A 172 23.45 -7.96 -20.12
CA ASN A 172 23.87 -8.85 -21.19
C ASN A 172 23.17 -8.52 -22.52
N THR A 173 21.84 -8.46 -22.51
CA THR A 173 21.05 -8.17 -23.72
C THR A 173 21.39 -6.81 -24.32
N THR A 174 21.61 -5.78 -23.49
CA THR A 174 21.95 -4.44 -23.98
C THR A 174 23.37 -4.39 -24.54
N LEU A 175 24.34 -5.05 -23.91
CA LEU A 175 25.71 -5.14 -24.42
C LEU A 175 25.78 -5.88 -25.76
N VAL A 176 25.12 -7.04 -25.86
CA VAL A 176 25.05 -7.82 -27.12
C VAL A 176 24.36 -7.01 -28.22
N ALA A 177 23.24 -6.35 -27.91
CA ALA A 177 22.51 -5.56 -28.90
C ALA A 177 23.33 -4.37 -29.42
N ASN A 178 24.05 -3.67 -28.54
CA ASN A 178 24.84 -2.50 -28.94
C ASN A 178 26.14 -2.88 -29.66
N LEU A 179 26.87 -3.91 -29.18
CA LEU A 179 28.15 -4.30 -29.77
C LEU A 179 27.99 -5.20 -31.00
N GLY A 180 27.15 -6.23 -30.93
CA GLY A 180 27.05 -7.26 -31.95
C GLY A 180 26.28 -6.85 -33.21
N LYS A 181 25.26 -5.99 -33.09
CA LYS A 181 24.41 -5.65 -34.23
C LYS A 181 24.85 -4.42 -35.01
N ASN A 182 25.50 -3.41 -34.41
CA ASN A 182 25.90 -2.17 -35.12
C ASN A 182 27.08 -1.39 -34.50
N GLY A 183 27.58 -1.77 -33.32
CA GLY A 183 28.50 -0.91 -32.56
C GLY A 183 29.97 -1.16 -32.84
N SER A 184 30.39 -2.43 -32.98
CA SER A 184 31.81 -2.76 -33.17
C SER A 184 32.08 -3.52 -34.47
N ASP A 185 33.34 -3.54 -34.87
CA ASP A 185 33.81 -4.37 -35.99
C ASP A 185 33.61 -5.87 -35.71
N VAL A 186 33.54 -6.26 -34.44
CA VAL A 186 33.27 -7.64 -33.99
C VAL A 186 31.75 -7.88 -33.99
N ARG A 187 31.33 -8.94 -34.69
CA ARG A 187 29.94 -9.39 -34.77
C ARG A 187 29.74 -10.65 -33.94
N GLY A 188 28.58 -10.78 -33.32
CA GLY A 188 28.23 -11.91 -32.46
C GLY A 188 26.87 -11.70 -31.79
N ASN A 189 26.28 -12.81 -31.32
CA ASN A 189 24.99 -12.84 -30.65
C ASN A 189 25.11 -13.17 -29.15
N SER A 190 26.33 -13.36 -28.65
CA SER A 190 26.63 -13.60 -27.24
C SER A 190 27.83 -12.77 -26.77
N LEU A 191 27.95 -12.53 -25.46
CA LEU A 191 29.11 -11.83 -24.90
C LEU A 191 30.42 -12.59 -25.17
N GLU A 192 30.37 -13.92 -25.17
CA GLU A 192 31.50 -14.81 -25.44
C GLU A 192 32.01 -14.65 -26.88
N GLU A 193 31.11 -14.68 -27.87
CA GLU A 193 31.43 -14.45 -29.28
C GLU A 193 32.02 -13.06 -29.51
N LEU A 194 31.55 -12.06 -28.75
CA LEU A 194 32.03 -10.69 -28.81
C LEU A 194 33.34 -10.46 -28.04
N GLY A 195 33.82 -11.47 -27.28
CA GLY A 195 34.99 -11.35 -26.42
C GLY A 195 34.79 -10.34 -25.27
N VAL A 196 33.55 -10.14 -24.83
CA VAL A 196 33.13 -9.15 -23.83
C VAL A 196 32.93 -9.82 -22.48
N ASN A 197 33.48 -9.21 -21.44
CA ASN A 197 33.17 -9.53 -20.06
C ASN A 197 32.87 -8.22 -19.30
N TYR A 198 32.04 -8.26 -18.26
CA TYR A 198 31.81 -7.13 -17.38
C TYR A 198 31.93 -7.52 -15.92
N ARG A 199 32.44 -6.60 -15.11
CA ARG A 199 32.43 -6.69 -13.64
C ARG A 199 31.52 -5.60 -13.07
N VAL A 200 30.75 -5.94 -12.05
CA VAL A 200 29.96 -4.97 -11.28
C VAL A 200 30.88 -4.32 -10.26
N LEU A 201 31.07 -3.01 -10.37
CA LEU A 201 31.90 -2.22 -9.45
C LEU A 201 31.11 -1.85 -8.19
N GLN A 202 29.83 -1.51 -8.37
CA GLN A 202 28.93 -1.14 -7.28
C GLN A 202 27.50 -1.51 -7.65
N ASP A 203 26.77 -2.07 -6.70
CA ASP A 203 25.35 -2.42 -6.86
C ASP A 203 24.59 -2.11 -5.57
N GLU A 204 24.00 -0.92 -5.54
CA GLU A 204 23.12 -0.49 -4.44
C GLU A 204 21.66 -0.85 -4.67
N THR A 205 21.34 -1.52 -5.79
CA THR A 205 19.97 -1.96 -6.07
C THR A 205 19.58 -3.13 -5.16
N ARG A 206 20.57 -3.92 -4.75
CA ARG A 206 20.42 -5.01 -3.79
C ARG A 206 20.12 -4.48 -2.39
N GLY A 207 19.02 -4.95 -1.81
CA GLY A 207 18.63 -4.57 -0.45
C GLY A 207 18.15 -3.13 -0.31
N PHE A 208 17.97 -2.37 -1.40
CA PHE A 208 17.40 -1.03 -1.35
C PHE A 208 15.88 -1.04 -1.11
N VAL A 209 15.19 -2.09 -1.56
CA VAL A 209 13.81 -2.38 -1.19
C VAL A 209 13.77 -3.48 -0.15
N THR A 210 12.99 -3.29 0.91
CA THR A 210 12.71 -4.32 1.93
C THR A 210 11.21 -4.55 2.07
N SER A 211 10.82 -5.75 2.49
CA SER A 211 9.43 -6.12 2.73
C SER A 211 9.10 -6.13 4.21
N ARG A 212 8.14 -5.30 4.63
CA ARG A 212 7.65 -5.17 6.00
C ARG A 212 6.20 -5.60 6.11
N LEU A 213 5.79 -6.03 7.30
CA LEU A 213 4.38 -6.34 7.58
C LEU A 213 3.55 -5.07 7.63
N THR A 214 2.28 -5.15 7.26
CA THR A 214 1.33 -4.03 7.39
C THR A 214 1.05 -3.63 8.85
N SER A 215 1.58 -4.38 9.82
CA SER A 215 1.56 -4.01 11.24
C SER A 215 2.64 -3.01 11.65
N ASP A 216 3.56 -2.69 10.73
CA ASP A 216 4.57 -1.65 10.92
C ASP A 216 3.91 -0.26 11.03
N ASP A 217 4.47 0.60 11.89
CA ASP A 217 3.87 1.90 12.21
C ASP A 217 3.75 2.82 10.99
N GLU A 218 4.69 2.76 10.04
CA GLU A 218 4.67 3.59 8.83
C GLU A 218 3.44 3.25 7.96
N TRP A 219 3.16 1.97 7.77
CA TRP A 219 1.97 1.52 7.06
C TRP A 219 0.71 1.93 7.79
N TYR A 220 0.66 1.69 9.10
CA TYR A 220 -0.51 2.00 9.92
C TYR A 220 -0.84 3.49 9.90
N GLN A 221 0.16 4.37 10.02
CA GLN A 221 -0.02 5.82 9.92
C GLN A 221 -0.53 6.25 8.54
N MET A 222 0.05 5.70 7.47
CA MET A 222 -0.40 5.98 6.10
C MET A 222 -1.85 5.53 5.90
N PHE A 223 -2.19 4.32 6.34
CA PHE A 223 -3.54 3.77 6.24
C PHE A 223 -4.55 4.61 7.03
N GLN A 224 -4.20 5.05 8.25
CA GLN A 224 -5.04 5.96 9.03
C GLN A 224 -5.22 7.32 8.32
N ALA A 225 -4.17 7.88 7.72
CA ALA A 225 -4.26 9.12 6.96
C ALA A 225 -5.17 9.00 5.72
N VAL A 226 -5.20 7.84 5.06
CA VAL A 226 -6.15 7.57 3.97
C VAL A 226 -7.56 7.37 4.50
N ARG A 227 -7.74 6.56 5.56
CA ARG A 227 -9.04 6.33 6.22
C ARG A 227 -9.70 7.64 6.64
N ASN A 228 -8.94 8.55 7.25
CA ASN A 228 -9.45 9.83 7.77
C ASN A 228 -10.01 10.77 6.68
N ARG A 229 -9.79 10.48 5.39
CA ARG A 229 -10.46 11.19 4.29
C ARG A 229 -11.93 10.80 4.11
N TYR A 230 -12.34 9.65 4.67
CA TYR A 230 -13.68 9.10 4.53
C TYR A 230 -14.47 9.27 5.83
N ARG A 231 -15.22 10.37 5.95
CA ARG A 231 -16.08 10.66 7.11
C ARG A 231 -17.10 9.56 7.44
N PHE A 232 -17.44 8.72 6.47
CA PHE A 232 -18.30 7.56 6.68
C PHE A 232 -17.72 6.54 7.67
N LEU A 233 -16.39 6.46 7.76
CA LEU A 233 -15.63 5.54 8.63
C LEU A 233 -15.32 6.13 10.01
N ASP A 234 -15.75 7.37 10.28
CA ASP A 234 -15.56 8.03 11.56
C ASP A 234 -16.49 7.44 12.63
N ASP A 235 -16.05 7.57 13.88
CA ASP A 235 -16.90 7.33 15.04
C ASP A 235 -18.09 8.28 15.02
N ARG A 236 -19.30 7.74 15.21
CA ARG A 236 -20.53 8.54 15.28
C ARG A 236 -21.05 8.54 16.70
N LYS A 237 -21.25 9.72 17.26
CA LYS A 237 -21.85 9.90 18.59
C LYS A 237 -22.96 10.93 18.49
N SER A 238 -24.18 10.54 18.81
CA SER A 238 -25.34 11.42 18.78
C SER A 238 -26.20 11.21 20.01
N ILE A 239 -26.64 12.31 20.62
CA ILE A 239 -27.59 12.31 21.72
C ILE A 239 -28.68 13.31 21.37
N VAL A 240 -29.88 12.81 21.11
CA VAL A 240 -31.06 13.65 20.92
C VAL A 240 -31.80 13.68 22.24
N ARG A 241 -32.19 14.87 22.70
CA ARG A 241 -32.93 15.06 23.96
C ARG A 241 -34.36 15.47 23.65
N SER A 242 -35.30 14.95 24.42
CA SER A 242 -36.74 15.24 24.30
C SER A 242 -37.16 16.25 25.35
N PHE A 243 -37.75 17.35 24.92
CA PHE A 243 -38.44 18.31 25.79
C PHE A 243 -39.92 17.93 26.03
N ASN A 244 -40.46 17.01 25.23
CA ASN A 244 -41.85 16.55 25.39
C ASN A 244 -41.98 15.49 26.50
N GLY A 245 -43.04 15.62 27.31
CA GLY A 245 -43.44 14.68 28.36
C GLY A 245 -42.49 14.61 29.57
N ILE A 246 -41.96 15.76 30.01
CA ILE A 246 -41.06 15.87 31.16
C ILE A 246 -41.59 15.05 32.34
N ASN A 247 -40.70 14.28 32.97
CA ASN A 247 -41.05 13.56 34.19
C ASN A 247 -41.10 14.55 35.34
N ILE A 248 -42.28 14.80 35.91
CA ILE A 248 -42.51 15.81 36.96
C ILE A 248 -41.67 15.55 38.22
N ARG A 249 -41.31 14.29 38.51
CA ARG A 249 -40.41 13.96 39.63
C ARG A 249 -38.93 14.18 39.32
N CYS A 250 -38.61 14.40 38.05
CA CYS A 250 -37.26 14.58 37.53
C CYS A 250 -37.22 15.70 36.47
N PRO A 251 -37.70 16.93 36.78
CA PRO A 251 -37.89 17.98 35.78
C PRO A 251 -36.58 18.48 35.17
N TRP A 252 -35.46 18.35 35.90
CA TRP A 252 -34.11 18.67 35.44
C TRP A 252 -33.49 17.61 34.52
N ARG A 253 -34.22 16.54 34.15
CA ARG A 253 -33.74 15.48 33.26
C ARG A 253 -34.66 15.28 32.07
N GLN A 254 -34.06 14.90 30.95
CA GLN A 254 -34.75 14.73 29.67
C GLN A 254 -34.54 13.32 29.16
N HIS A 255 -35.57 12.75 28.54
CA HIS A 255 -35.43 11.49 27.83
C HIS A 255 -34.42 11.66 26.68
N GLN A 256 -33.63 10.62 26.41
CA GLN A 256 -32.56 10.71 25.42
C GLN A 256 -32.63 9.56 24.42
N LEU A 257 -32.35 9.84 23.16
CA LEU A 257 -32.02 8.84 22.16
C LEU A 257 -30.51 8.91 21.94
N ARG A 258 -29.81 7.82 22.25
CA ARG A 258 -28.35 7.77 22.19
C ARG A 258 -27.91 6.81 21.10
N ARG A 259 -27.16 7.30 20.12
CA ARG A 259 -26.52 6.49 19.07
C ARG A 259 -25.00 6.57 19.20
N ARG A 260 -24.36 5.42 19.13
CA ARG A 260 -22.91 5.29 19.08
C ARG A 260 -22.49 4.30 18.00
N THR A 261 -21.48 4.69 17.25
CA THR A 261 -20.74 3.82 16.34
C THR A 261 -19.27 4.03 16.61
N SER A 262 -18.51 2.95 16.68
CA SER A 262 -17.05 2.99 16.66
C SER A 262 -16.52 1.99 15.64
N LEU A 263 -15.45 2.38 14.97
CA LEU A 263 -14.67 1.52 14.09
C LEU A 263 -13.19 1.62 14.52
N GLN A 264 -12.73 0.58 15.21
CA GLN A 264 -11.38 0.50 15.74
C GLN A 264 -10.54 -0.40 14.86
N LEU A 265 -9.32 0.04 14.60
CA LEU A 265 -8.31 -0.69 13.87
C LEU A 265 -7.08 -0.79 14.76
N SER A 266 -6.62 -2.00 14.99
CA SER A 266 -5.38 -2.26 15.68
C SER A 266 -4.22 -2.39 14.68
N ASN A 267 -3.00 -2.10 15.13
CA ASN A 267 -1.79 -2.23 14.32
C ASN A 267 -1.53 -3.70 13.92
N ASN A 268 -1.91 -4.68 14.72
CA ASN A 268 -1.87 -6.10 14.37
C ASN A 268 -2.90 -6.50 13.28
N GLY A 269 -3.64 -5.52 12.75
CA GLY A 269 -4.60 -5.71 11.68
C GLY A 269 -5.91 -6.36 12.11
N VAL A 270 -6.19 -6.40 13.42
CA VAL A 270 -7.51 -6.74 13.96
C VAL A 270 -8.43 -5.52 13.88
N TRP A 271 -9.60 -5.69 13.26
CA TRP A 271 -10.62 -4.66 13.11
C TRP A 271 -11.81 -5.00 13.99
N GLN A 272 -12.37 -3.99 14.64
CA GLN A 272 -13.54 -4.10 15.49
C GLN A 272 -14.51 -2.97 15.19
N SER A 273 -15.78 -3.33 14.99
CA SER A 273 -16.87 -2.37 14.88
C SER A 273 -17.88 -2.62 15.99
N GLU A 274 -18.37 -1.55 16.59
CA GLU A 274 -19.50 -1.59 17.52
C GLU A 274 -20.50 -0.51 17.13
N GLU A 275 -21.75 -0.91 16.91
CA GLU A 275 -22.88 0.00 16.71
C GLU A 275 -23.93 -0.22 17.76
N THR A 276 -24.43 0.85 18.38
CA THR A 276 -25.53 0.79 19.35
C THR A 276 -26.46 1.99 19.21
N GLN A 277 -27.75 1.74 19.41
CA GLN A 277 -28.75 2.77 19.57
C GLN A 277 -29.75 2.35 20.64
N SER A 278 -29.99 3.23 21.61
CA SER A 278 -30.93 2.98 22.69
C SER A 278 -31.75 4.21 23.04
N PHE A 279 -33.00 3.99 23.43
CA PHE A 279 -33.84 4.97 24.09
C PHE A 279 -33.58 4.93 25.60
N HIS A 280 -33.22 6.07 26.18
CA HIS A 280 -32.96 6.24 27.60
C HIS A 280 -34.11 7.00 28.23
N ALA A 281 -34.98 6.29 28.93
CA ALA A 281 -36.14 6.87 29.58
C ALA A 281 -35.80 7.38 30.99
N VAL A 282 -36.17 8.62 31.29
CA VAL A 282 -36.07 9.15 32.66
C VAL A 282 -37.10 8.44 33.54
N ARG A 283 -36.61 7.84 34.63
CA ARG A 283 -37.39 7.16 35.66
C ARG A 283 -37.02 7.72 37.03
N PHE A 284 -37.93 7.53 37.98
CA PHE A 284 -37.74 7.89 39.38
C PHE A 284 -37.92 6.65 40.25
N ASN A 285 -37.08 6.51 41.26
CA ASN A 285 -37.26 5.55 42.34
C ASN A 285 -36.94 6.25 43.68
N ARG A 286 -37.68 5.93 44.74
CA ARG A 286 -37.53 6.60 46.04
C ARG A 286 -36.15 6.44 46.69
N TYR A 287 -35.41 5.39 46.34
CA TYR A 287 -34.11 5.06 46.96
C TYR A 287 -32.91 5.61 46.19
N ILE A 288 -32.97 5.63 44.86
CA ILE A 288 -31.86 6.05 44.00
C ILE A 288 -32.13 7.35 43.25
N GLY A 289 -33.30 7.96 43.47
CA GLY A 289 -33.72 9.16 42.77
C GLY A 289 -33.95 8.96 41.27
N CYS A 290 -33.56 9.97 40.50
CA CYS A 290 -33.79 10.03 39.06
C CYS A 290 -32.69 9.34 38.26
N TYR A 291 -33.05 8.39 37.40
CA TYR A 291 -32.12 7.59 36.60
C TYR A 291 -32.62 7.34 35.18
N TYR A 292 -31.73 6.86 34.31
CA TYR A 292 -32.08 6.41 32.96
C TYR A 292 -32.31 4.91 32.92
N ARG A 293 -33.49 4.50 32.44
CA ARG A 293 -33.74 3.12 32.01
C ARG A 293 -33.46 3.00 30.52
N GLU A 294 -32.56 2.11 30.15
CA GLU A 294 -32.18 1.85 28.75
C GLU A 294 -33.18 0.87 28.10
N TYR A 295 -33.62 1.21 26.89
CA TYR A 295 -34.35 0.34 25.97
C TYR A 295 -33.51 0.23 24.70
N PRO A 296 -32.75 -0.87 24.53
CA PRO A 296 -31.92 -1.06 23.35
C PRO A 296 -32.78 -1.23 22.12
N MET A 297 -32.49 -0.42 21.11
CA MET A 297 -33.24 -0.41 19.85
C MET A 297 -32.48 -1.19 18.78
N GLY A 298 -31.18 -1.00 18.65
CA GLY A 298 -30.35 -1.71 17.69
C GLY A 298 -28.92 -1.84 18.20
N TRP A 299 -28.26 -2.94 17.85
CA TRP A 299 -26.87 -3.20 18.23
C TRP A 299 -26.19 -4.13 17.25
N ALA A 300 -24.88 -3.98 17.11
CA ALA A 300 -24.01 -4.84 16.34
C ALA A 300 -22.59 -4.81 16.90
N LYS A 301 -21.93 -5.96 16.88
CA LYS A 301 -20.49 -6.07 17.04
C LYS A 301 -19.94 -6.93 15.93
N LEU A 302 -18.98 -6.41 15.19
CA LEU A 302 -18.23 -7.14 14.18
C LEU A 302 -16.76 -7.12 14.55
N GLU A 303 -16.09 -8.25 14.35
CA GLU A 303 -14.65 -8.40 14.63
C GLU A 303 -14.00 -9.22 13.51
N THR A 304 -12.73 -8.96 13.24
CA THR A 304 -11.93 -9.84 12.38
C THR A 304 -11.12 -10.82 13.21
N SER A 305 -11.04 -12.09 12.77
CA SER A 305 -10.10 -13.07 13.33
C SER A 305 -9.03 -13.45 12.30
N VAL A 306 -7.79 -13.56 12.77
CA VAL A 306 -6.62 -14.02 12.01
C VAL A 306 -6.40 -15.53 12.18
N ASP A 307 -6.77 -16.08 13.34
CA ASP A 307 -6.66 -17.51 13.63
C ASP A 307 -7.97 -18.26 13.30
N PRO A 308 -7.90 -19.58 13.01
CA PRO A 308 -9.09 -20.43 12.99
C PRO A 308 -9.74 -20.35 14.36
N VAL A 309 -10.92 -19.73 14.41
CA VAL A 309 -11.68 -19.46 15.62
C VAL A 309 -11.78 -20.75 16.45
N SER A 310 -11.11 -20.79 17.60
CA SER A 310 -11.65 -21.53 18.73
C SER A 310 -12.92 -20.79 19.09
N THR A 311 -14.07 -21.41 18.83
CA THR A 311 -15.37 -20.91 19.27
C THR A 311 -15.42 -20.98 20.80
N SER A 312 -14.74 -20.05 21.47
CA SER A 312 -14.98 -19.77 22.88
C SER A 312 -15.99 -18.62 23.00
N SER A 313 -17.15 -18.78 22.36
CA SER A 313 -18.33 -18.06 22.84
C SER A 313 -18.76 -18.75 24.14
N ALA A 314 -18.19 -18.32 25.26
CA ALA A 314 -18.65 -18.67 26.60
C ALA A 314 -20.01 -18.04 26.95
N PHE A 315 -20.84 -17.74 25.95
CA PHE A 315 -22.17 -17.16 26.13
C PHE A 315 -23.14 -17.82 25.16
N ASP A 316 -24.15 -18.45 25.75
CA ASP A 316 -25.24 -19.14 25.09
C ASP A 316 -26.06 -18.15 24.26
N GLU A 317 -26.13 -18.35 22.93
CA GLU A 317 -27.01 -17.57 22.03
C GLU A 317 -28.49 -17.69 22.41
N ASN A 318 -28.83 -18.70 23.23
CA ASN A 318 -30.18 -18.95 23.75
C ASN A 318 -30.47 -18.31 25.11
N GLU A 319 -29.55 -17.55 25.72
CA GLU A 319 -29.93 -16.73 26.88
C GLU A 319 -31.02 -15.73 26.42
N PRO A 320 -32.26 -15.84 26.94
CA PRO A 320 -33.33 -14.94 26.52
C PRO A 320 -32.90 -13.50 26.85
N MET A 321 -33.14 -12.59 25.90
CA MET A 321 -32.89 -11.16 26.06
C MET A 321 -33.42 -10.73 27.42
N GLN A 322 -32.52 -10.33 28.33
CA GLN A 322 -32.82 -10.37 29.75
C GLN A 322 -34.10 -9.60 30.09
N SER A 323 -35.07 -10.32 30.65
CA SER A 323 -36.35 -9.76 31.07
C SER A 323 -36.21 -9.10 32.44
N PHE A 324 -36.75 -7.90 32.57
CA PHE A 324 -36.81 -7.16 33.84
C PHE A 324 -38.15 -7.35 34.56
N THR A 325 -38.92 -8.39 34.19
CA THR A 325 -40.23 -8.66 34.80
C THR A 325 -40.12 -8.99 36.28
N HIS A 326 -39.12 -9.78 36.68
CA HIS A 326 -38.96 -10.26 38.06
C HIS A 326 -38.00 -9.42 38.90
N LYS A 327 -37.34 -8.41 38.30
CA LYS A 327 -36.34 -7.60 39.00
C LYS A 327 -36.31 -6.17 38.48
N PRO A 328 -36.36 -5.14 39.36
CA PRO A 328 -36.26 -3.77 38.91
C PRO A 328 -34.89 -3.52 38.29
N PHE A 329 -34.91 -2.84 37.14
CA PHE A 329 -33.74 -2.54 36.31
C PHE A 329 -32.54 -2.02 37.10
N TRP A 330 -32.75 -1.08 38.03
CA TRP A 330 -31.65 -0.48 38.78
C TRP A 330 -30.96 -1.46 39.75
N ARG A 331 -31.69 -2.41 40.36
CA ARG A 331 -31.08 -3.46 41.21
C ARG A 331 -30.27 -4.42 40.35
N TRP A 332 -30.84 -4.81 39.20
CA TRP A 332 -30.14 -5.66 38.22
C TRP A 332 -28.83 -5.02 37.74
N VAL A 333 -28.77 -3.69 37.59
CA VAL A 333 -27.54 -2.98 37.20
C VAL A 333 -26.56 -2.94 38.37
N GLY A 334 -27.05 -2.61 39.57
CA GLY A 334 -26.22 -2.50 40.78
C GLY A 334 -25.53 -3.80 41.20
N GLU A 335 -26.17 -4.95 40.99
CA GLU A 335 -25.58 -6.27 41.29
C GLU A 335 -24.48 -6.69 40.31
N ARG A 336 -24.43 -6.08 39.12
CA ARG A 336 -23.39 -6.34 38.11
C ARG A 336 -22.23 -5.36 38.22
N ALA A 337 -21.65 -5.28 39.42
CA ALA A 337 -20.63 -4.32 39.85
C ALA A 337 -19.41 -4.17 38.91
N TRP A 338 -19.18 -5.10 37.97
CA TRP A 338 -18.08 -5.06 37.00
C TRP A 338 -18.32 -4.24 35.72
N THR A 339 -19.51 -3.66 35.51
CA THR A 339 -19.87 -3.04 34.21
C THR A 339 -19.57 -1.53 34.09
N GLY A 340 -19.17 -0.85 35.17
CA GLY A 340 -18.96 0.61 35.15
C GLY A 340 -20.18 1.42 34.67
N TRP A 341 -21.39 0.83 34.77
CA TRP A 341 -22.61 1.44 34.24
C TRP A 341 -23.08 2.58 35.13
N ASN A 342 -22.96 3.81 34.62
CA ASN A 342 -23.59 4.99 35.20
C ASN A 342 -25.09 5.11 34.82
N LEU A 343 -26.00 4.74 35.73
CA LEU A 343 -27.45 4.92 35.59
C LEU A 343 -27.90 6.39 35.60
N PHE A 344 -27.09 7.27 36.18
CA PHE A 344 -27.42 8.66 36.45
C PHE A 344 -26.95 9.59 35.33
N GLY A 345 -26.24 9.11 34.31
CA GLY A 345 -25.68 9.98 33.27
C GLY A 345 -24.99 9.24 32.15
N GLY A 346 -24.00 9.90 31.56
CA GLY A 346 -23.21 9.36 30.46
C GLY A 346 -23.87 9.41 29.10
N SER A 347 -23.13 8.93 28.10
CA SER A 347 -23.51 8.96 26.69
C SER A 347 -23.46 7.58 26.03
N ARG A 348 -23.24 6.51 26.82
CA ARG A 348 -23.11 5.12 26.35
C ARG A 348 -24.47 4.39 26.35
N ASN A 349 -24.46 3.22 25.71
CA ASN A 349 -25.57 2.26 25.63
C ASN A 349 -25.11 0.88 26.17
N PRO A 350 -24.84 0.77 27.47
CA PRO A 350 -24.23 -0.43 28.06
C PRO A 350 -25.07 -1.71 27.86
N LEU A 351 -26.40 -1.64 27.89
CA LEU A 351 -27.22 -2.83 27.64
C LEU A 351 -27.17 -3.26 26.17
N ALA A 352 -27.27 -2.31 25.23
CA ALA A 352 -27.09 -2.60 23.81
C ALA A 352 -25.70 -3.17 23.50
N ALA A 353 -24.65 -2.59 24.09
CA ALA A 353 -23.28 -3.06 23.93
C ALA A 353 -23.10 -4.48 24.49
N ARG A 354 -23.71 -4.79 25.64
CA ARG A 354 -23.72 -6.16 26.19
C ARG A 354 -24.36 -7.15 25.23
N TRP A 355 -25.52 -6.82 24.66
CA TRP A 355 -26.17 -7.67 23.66
C TRP A 355 -25.37 -7.80 22.36
N ALA A 356 -24.59 -6.79 21.99
CA ALA A 356 -23.65 -6.87 20.89
C ALA A 356 -22.53 -7.86 21.18
N ASN A 357 -21.98 -7.83 22.39
CA ASN A 357 -20.92 -8.73 22.85
C ASN A 357 -21.36 -10.19 23.01
N GLN A 358 -22.65 -10.47 23.21
CA GLN A 358 -23.16 -11.84 23.35
C GLN A 358 -23.18 -12.62 22.03
N ALA A 359 -23.33 -11.93 20.89
CA ALA A 359 -23.40 -12.57 19.57
C ALA A 359 -22.67 -11.73 18.51
N PRO A 360 -21.33 -11.58 18.65
CA PRO A 360 -20.52 -10.87 17.68
C PRO A 360 -20.48 -11.61 16.36
N VAL A 361 -20.39 -10.88 15.26
CA VAL A 361 -20.15 -11.45 13.93
C VAL A 361 -18.65 -11.42 13.68
N VAL A 362 -18.05 -12.60 13.47
CA VAL A 362 -16.61 -12.71 13.20
C VAL A 362 -16.39 -12.94 11.71
N TRP A 363 -15.58 -12.09 11.08
CA TRP A 363 -15.12 -12.26 9.71
C TRP A 363 -13.67 -12.72 9.71
N ARG A 364 -13.35 -13.72 8.88
CA ARG A 364 -11.95 -14.11 8.68
C ARG A 364 -11.23 -13.07 7.84
N SER A 365 -10.02 -12.68 8.25
CA SER A 365 -9.13 -11.82 7.49
C SER A 365 -7.68 -12.22 7.71
N ASN A 366 -6.92 -12.31 6.63
CA ASN A 366 -5.48 -12.46 6.67
C ASN A 366 -4.84 -11.08 6.77
N SER A 367 -4.76 -10.56 7.99
CA SER A 367 -4.26 -9.21 8.26
C SER A 367 -2.72 -9.05 8.15
N ARG A 368 -2.00 -10.12 7.77
CA ARG A 368 -0.53 -10.19 7.75
C ARG A 368 0.09 -9.92 6.38
N ALA A 369 -0.55 -9.08 5.57
CA ALA A 369 0.01 -8.66 4.30
C ALA A 369 1.37 -7.97 4.51
N ARG A 370 2.22 -7.98 3.48
CA ARG A 370 3.46 -7.21 3.48
C ARG A 370 3.34 -6.03 2.53
N TYR A 371 4.24 -5.08 2.67
CA TYR A 371 4.38 -3.94 1.79
C TYR A 371 5.87 -3.65 1.54
N ALA A 372 6.16 -2.98 0.43
CA ALA A 372 7.54 -2.65 0.07
C ALA A 372 7.89 -1.27 0.62
N ARG A 373 9.06 -1.13 1.25
CA ARG A 373 9.61 0.17 1.66
C ARG A 373 11.06 0.30 1.25
N ILE A 374 11.55 1.54 1.17
CA ILE A 374 12.98 1.80 1.07
C ILE A 374 13.64 1.33 2.36
N ASN A 375 14.79 0.68 2.23
CA ASN A 375 15.57 0.22 3.36
C ASN A 375 16.08 1.43 4.18
N PRO A 376 15.69 1.57 5.45
CA PRO A 376 16.12 2.70 6.28
C PRO A 376 17.63 2.69 6.59
N ALA A 377 18.30 1.54 6.46
CA ALA A 377 19.75 1.47 6.59
C ALA A 377 20.50 2.15 5.43
N ASN A 378 19.83 2.38 4.30
CA ASN A 378 20.39 3.15 3.20
C ASN A 378 20.14 4.64 3.46
N SER A 379 21.21 5.37 3.80
CA SER A 379 21.18 6.84 3.92
C SER A 379 21.02 7.57 2.59
N LYS A 380 21.06 6.84 1.46
CA LYS A 380 21.03 7.37 0.11
C LYS A 380 19.61 7.47 -0.43
N THR A 381 19.34 8.55 -1.15
CA THR A 381 18.06 8.84 -1.82
C THR A 381 17.94 8.21 -3.22
N SER A 382 18.99 7.49 -3.65
CA SER A 382 19.10 6.82 -4.94
C SER A 382 19.80 5.47 -4.80
N ALA A 383 19.61 4.60 -5.80
CA ALA A 383 20.30 3.33 -5.92
C ALA A 383 21.24 3.38 -7.13
N THR A 384 22.55 3.35 -6.88
CA THR A 384 23.60 3.38 -7.91
C THR A 384 23.98 1.98 -8.39
N LEU A 385 24.16 1.82 -9.70
CA LEU A 385 24.79 0.67 -10.33
C LEU A 385 25.99 1.16 -11.15
N ALA A 386 27.15 0.55 -10.97
CA ALA A 386 28.34 0.82 -11.75
C ALA A 386 28.95 -0.49 -12.27
N ILE A 387 29.37 -0.49 -13.53
CA ILE A 387 30.04 -1.65 -14.14
C ILE A 387 31.32 -1.19 -14.84
N GLN A 388 32.24 -2.13 -15.01
CA GLN A 388 33.32 -2.04 -15.98
C GLN A 388 33.17 -3.15 -17.01
N VAL A 389 33.21 -2.79 -18.28
CA VAL A 389 33.18 -3.71 -19.41
C VAL A 389 34.57 -3.79 -20.02
N VAL A 390 35.02 -5.00 -20.31
CA VAL A 390 36.28 -5.30 -20.97
C VAL A 390 36.00 -6.10 -22.22
N GLN A 391 36.51 -5.63 -23.36
CA GLN A 391 36.42 -6.33 -24.64
C GLN A 391 37.81 -6.72 -25.13
N ARG A 392 37.98 -8.00 -25.46
CA ARG A 392 39.19 -8.51 -26.13
C ARG A 392 39.08 -8.24 -27.62
N TRP A 393 40.11 -7.64 -28.20
CA TRP A 393 40.21 -7.42 -29.64
C TRP A 393 41.43 -8.14 -30.21
N ARG A 394 41.33 -8.68 -31.43
CA ARG A 394 42.29 -9.65 -31.99
C ARG A 394 43.72 -9.12 -32.06
N ASP A 395 43.89 -7.87 -32.48
CA ASP A 395 45.21 -7.30 -32.82
C ASP A 395 45.70 -6.22 -31.84
N PHE A 396 44.92 -5.90 -30.79
CA PHE A 396 45.13 -4.73 -29.94
C PHE A 396 44.95 -5.02 -28.44
N PRO A 397 45.51 -4.19 -27.55
CA PRO A 397 45.29 -4.30 -26.12
C PRO A 397 43.80 -4.24 -25.75
N ARG A 398 43.45 -4.89 -24.63
CA ARG A 398 42.08 -4.96 -24.12
C ARG A 398 41.47 -3.57 -24.02
N LEU A 399 40.30 -3.37 -24.63
CA LEU A 399 39.51 -2.16 -24.45
C LEU A 399 38.72 -2.28 -23.16
N SER A 400 38.71 -1.22 -22.35
CA SER A 400 37.89 -1.14 -21.16
C SER A 400 37.07 0.16 -21.14
N SER A 401 35.88 0.08 -20.58
CA SER A 401 35.02 1.23 -20.31
C SER A 401 34.27 0.99 -19.00
N SER A 402 34.08 2.06 -18.22
CA SER A 402 33.32 2.02 -16.98
C SER A 402 32.22 3.06 -17.06
N ALA A 403 31.02 2.72 -16.62
CA ALA A 403 29.91 3.65 -16.49
C ALA A 403 29.13 3.39 -15.20
N ALA A 404 28.44 4.42 -14.74
CA ALA A 404 27.53 4.36 -13.60
C ALA A 404 26.20 5.03 -13.95
N ALA A 405 25.11 4.48 -13.41
CA ALA A 405 23.79 5.09 -13.47
C ALA A 405 23.10 4.89 -12.12
N GLU A 406 22.15 5.76 -11.81
CA GLU A 406 21.35 5.62 -10.60
C GLU A 406 19.85 5.69 -10.90
N ALA A 407 19.09 4.93 -10.12
CA ALA A 407 17.65 5.13 -9.98
C ALA A 407 17.42 6.13 -8.84
N HIS A 408 16.79 7.26 -9.14
CA HIS A 408 16.59 8.36 -8.19
C HIS A 408 15.13 8.83 -8.19
N PHE A 409 14.70 9.35 -7.05
CA PHE A 409 13.36 9.91 -6.89
C PHE A 409 13.31 11.35 -7.40
N VAL A 410 12.35 11.64 -8.27
CA VAL A 410 12.09 12.99 -8.79
C VAL A 410 10.87 13.54 -8.09
N ASN A 411 11.02 14.67 -7.40
CA ASN A 411 9.90 15.27 -6.69
C ASN A 411 8.92 15.90 -7.72
N PRO A 412 7.62 15.54 -7.71
CA PRO A 412 6.62 16.24 -8.53
C PRO A 412 6.45 17.67 -8.00
N THR A 413 7.14 18.63 -8.60
CA THR A 413 6.91 20.05 -8.30
C THR A 413 5.68 20.52 -9.08
N ASP A 414 4.61 20.87 -8.37
CA ASP A 414 3.71 21.91 -8.87
C ASP A 414 4.45 23.24 -8.69
N GLY A 415 4.55 24.03 -9.77
CA GLY A 415 5.48 25.14 -9.98
C GLY A 415 5.52 26.28 -8.95
N THR A 416 4.84 26.17 -7.81
CA THR A 416 4.88 27.17 -6.73
C THR A 416 4.72 26.50 -5.36
N ARG A 417 5.82 26.41 -4.59
CA ARG A 417 5.85 26.16 -3.13
C ARG A 417 5.56 24.75 -2.59
N SER A 418 5.90 23.67 -3.29
CA SER A 418 5.88 22.32 -2.66
C SER A 418 7.16 22.06 -1.87
N ARG A 419 7.05 21.67 -0.58
CA ARG A 419 8.20 21.20 0.21
C ARG A 419 8.83 19.97 -0.47
N PRO A 420 10.17 19.81 -0.42
CA PRO A 420 10.83 18.59 -0.88
C PRO A 420 10.19 17.36 -0.23
N GLN A 421 9.64 16.45 -1.03
CA GLN A 421 9.10 15.20 -0.51
C GLN A 421 10.20 14.15 -0.45
N ALA A 422 10.31 13.45 0.68
CA ALA A 422 11.28 12.37 0.83
C ALA A 422 10.98 11.24 -0.16
N PRO A 423 12.02 10.54 -0.68
CA PRO A 423 11.84 9.38 -1.53
C PRO A 423 10.91 8.37 -0.89
N SER A 424 9.97 7.85 -1.67
CA SER A 424 8.89 7.01 -1.17
C SER A 424 8.50 5.94 -2.18
N LEU A 425 8.15 4.76 -1.68
CA LEU A 425 7.45 3.72 -2.45
C LEU A 425 5.93 3.84 -2.33
N PHE A 426 5.41 5.06 -2.17
CA PHE A 426 4.00 5.38 -2.36
C PHE A 426 3.80 6.33 -3.55
N LEU A 427 4.88 6.79 -4.18
CA LEU A 427 4.86 7.73 -5.29
C LEU A 427 5.69 7.18 -6.47
N PRO A 428 5.10 7.04 -7.67
CA PRO A 428 5.76 6.41 -8.81
C PRO A 428 6.60 7.43 -9.62
N PHE A 429 7.50 8.16 -8.95
CA PHE A 429 8.34 9.19 -9.59
C PHE A 429 9.82 8.83 -9.62
N TRP A 430 10.13 7.53 -9.73
CA TRP A 430 11.50 7.05 -9.89
C TRP A 430 11.93 7.11 -11.35
N GLN A 431 13.10 7.70 -11.59
CA GLN A 431 13.72 7.84 -12.92
C GLN A 431 15.17 7.35 -12.89
N ALA A 432 15.77 7.16 -14.06
CA ALA A 432 17.16 6.77 -14.21
C ALA A 432 17.97 7.88 -14.88
N ARG A 433 19.24 8.01 -14.48
CA ARG A 433 20.22 8.90 -15.11
C ARG A 433 21.63 8.33 -15.02
N LEU A 434 22.47 8.66 -16.00
CA LEU A 434 23.91 8.40 -15.93
C LEU A 434 24.55 9.31 -14.87
N VAL A 435 25.52 8.78 -14.14
CA VAL A 435 26.30 9.48 -13.13
C VAL A 435 27.78 9.16 -13.28
N ARG A 436 28.64 9.92 -12.60
CA ARG A 436 30.08 9.64 -12.61
C ARG A 436 30.35 8.30 -11.93
N VAL A 437 31.31 7.55 -12.46
CA VAL A 437 31.79 6.32 -11.84
C VAL A 437 32.36 6.67 -10.46
N PRO A 438 31.86 6.05 -9.38
CA PRO A 438 32.34 6.30 -8.04
C PRO A 438 33.83 5.95 -7.93
N THR A 439 34.59 6.81 -7.25
CA THR A 439 36.06 6.69 -7.12
C THR A 439 36.51 5.60 -6.15
N ARG A 440 35.59 5.01 -5.35
CA ARG A 440 35.90 3.86 -4.49
C ARG A 440 35.94 2.59 -5.35
N GLY A 441 37.15 2.10 -5.64
CA GLY A 441 37.40 0.83 -6.33
C GLY A 441 38.23 0.91 -7.61
N LEU A 442 38.90 2.03 -7.88
CA LEU A 442 39.86 2.14 -9.00
C LEU A 442 41.30 1.77 -8.62
N ASP A 443 41.56 1.44 -7.35
CA ASP A 443 42.86 1.05 -6.82
C ASP A 443 42.95 -0.46 -6.51
N GLU A 444 42.47 -1.32 -7.41
CA GLU A 444 42.81 -2.77 -7.46
C GLU A 444 42.91 -3.28 -8.91
#